data_AF-A0A2U1KK49-F1
#
_entry.id   AF-A0A2U1KK49-F1
#
_cell.length_a   1.000
_cell.length_b   1.000
_cell.length_c   1.000
_cell.angle_alpha   90.00
_cell.angle_beta   90.00
_cell.angle_gamma   90.00
#
_symmetry.space_group_name_H-M   'P 1'
#
loop_
_entity.id
_entity.type
_entity.pdbx_description
1 polymer ?
#
loop_
_entity_poly.entity_id
_entity_poly.type
_entity_poly.pdbx_seq_one_letter_code
_entity_poly.pdbx_strand_id
1 'polypeptide(L)'
;MTTPKRPRYSTSKPNYSTMDTLLESFINNTDHASIDDSVDRIFESKSTDSEQNDFIQRAIDIGSVLLEAGNRLRCKQASVHNAFVWPLPVDVTVKVFSMIDTQSVFNAAATCSYFNKCAMDPLCYADIDLVTLVPKVNDAAVSTMIQRAGNALQ
;
A
#
# COMPACT_ATOMS: atom_id res chain seq x y z
N MET A 1 50.96 2.22 18.87
CA MET A 1 49.86 1.25 18.66
C MET A 1 48.99 1.76 17.53
N THR A 2 49.18 1.20 16.33
CA THR A 2 48.50 1.61 15.10
C THR A 2 47.43 0.56 14.79
N THR A 3 46.15 0.94 14.83
CA THR A 3 45.04 0.02 14.55
C THR A 3 44.91 -0.24 13.04
N PRO A 4 44.63 -1.49 12.61
CA PRO A 4 44.53 -1.81 11.19
C PRO A 4 43.19 -1.35 10.61
N LYS A 5 43.24 -0.67 9.45
CA LYS A 5 42.05 -0.29 8.68
C LYS A 5 41.37 -1.54 8.12
N ARG A 6 40.10 -1.72 8.49
CA ARG A 6 39.22 -2.78 7.98
C ARG A 6 38.98 -2.58 6.47
N PRO A 7 39.01 -3.64 5.63
CA PRO A 7 38.73 -3.50 4.20
C PRO A 7 37.30 -3.06 3.99
N ARG A 8 37.08 -1.99 3.21
CA ARG A 8 35.76 -1.63 2.71
C ARG A 8 35.39 -2.62 1.63
N TYR A 9 34.49 -3.56 1.94
CA TYR A 9 33.77 -4.28 0.91
C TYR A 9 32.90 -3.28 0.14
N SER A 10 33.25 -3.03 -1.11
CA SER A 10 32.41 -2.33 -2.06
C SER A 10 31.21 -3.22 -2.39
N THR A 11 30.08 -2.97 -1.73
CA THR A 11 28.79 -3.50 -2.15
C THR A 11 28.39 -2.82 -3.46
N SER A 12 28.54 -3.53 -4.59
CA SER A 12 27.96 -3.10 -5.86
C SER A 12 26.44 -3.10 -5.71
N LYS A 13 25.83 -1.91 -5.68
CA LYS A 13 24.37 -1.79 -5.77
C LYS A 13 23.94 -2.27 -7.16
N PRO A 14 22.89 -3.11 -7.27
CA PRO A 14 22.29 -3.43 -8.56
C PRO A 14 21.86 -2.15 -9.26
N ASN A 15 22.06 -2.07 -10.58
CA ASN A 15 21.78 -0.89 -11.37
C ASN A 15 20.26 -0.78 -11.66
N TYR A 16 19.48 -0.36 -10.67
CA TYR A 16 18.02 -0.20 -10.79
C TYR A 16 17.62 0.90 -11.80
N SER A 17 18.54 1.78 -12.20
CA SER A 17 18.25 2.94 -13.03
C SER A 17 17.72 2.61 -14.42
N THR A 18 18.15 1.51 -15.04
CA THR A 18 17.76 1.19 -16.43
C THR A 18 16.29 0.80 -16.53
N MET A 19 15.80 -0.01 -15.58
CA MET A 19 14.40 -0.44 -15.58
C MET A 19 13.48 0.73 -15.24
N ASP A 20 13.89 1.58 -14.30
CA ASP A 20 13.14 2.78 -13.93
C ASP A 20 12.98 3.72 -15.14
N THR A 21 14.04 3.94 -15.92
CA THR A 21 13.98 4.76 -17.15
C THR A 21 13.09 4.14 -18.22
N LEU A 22 13.14 2.82 -18.42
CA LEU A 22 12.28 2.13 -19.39
C LEU A 22 10.80 2.20 -18.98
N LEU A 23 10.50 1.96 -17.69
CA LEU A 23 9.15 2.07 -17.15
C LEU A 23 8.62 3.50 -17.24
N GLU A 24 9.44 4.49 -16.92
CA GLU A 24 9.06 5.90 -17.02
C GLU A 24 8.79 6.29 -18.49
N SER A 25 9.64 5.87 -19.42
CA SER A 25 9.40 6.08 -20.85
C SER A 25 8.13 5.37 -21.35
N PHE A 26 7.84 4.18 -20.84
CA PHE A 26 6.64 3.42 -21.21
C PHE A 26 5.36 4.07 -20.67
N ILE A 27 5.36 4.49 -19.40
CA ILE A 27 4.21 5.14 -18.74
C ILE A 27 3.93 6.51 -19.35
N ASN A 28 4.98 7.27 -19.70
CA ASN A 28 4.84 8.59 -20.31
C ASN A 28 4.52 8.54 -21.81
N ASN A 29 4.45 7.35 -22.43
CA ASN A 29 4.06 7.22 -23.82
C ASN A 29 2.57 7.59 -23.97
N THR A 30 2.30 8.65 -24.72
CA THR A 30 0.95 9.17 -24.96
C THR A 30 0.17 8.42 -26.04
N ASP A 31 0.84 7.60 -26.84
CA ASP A 31 0.21 6.80 -27.90
C ASP A 31 0.00 5.36 -27.43
N HIS A 32 -1.14 5.13 -26.77
CA HIS A 32 -1.50 3.80 -26.27
C HIS A 32 -1.76 2.78 -27.40
N ALA A 33 -2.12 3.21 -28.61
CA ALA A 33 -2.31 2.31 -29.74
C ALA A 33 -0.97 1.70 -30.19
N SER A 34 0.11 2.49 -30.13
CA SER A 34 1.47 2.01 -30.42
C SER A 34 1.95 0.89 -29.48
N ILE A 35 1.43 0.84 -28.25
CA ILE A 35 1.72 -0.23 -27.28
C ILE A 35 1.04 -1.53 -27.70
N ASP A 36 -0.24 -1.47 -28.06
CA ASP A 36 -1.05 -2.61 -28.49
C ASP A 36 -0.42 -3.26 -29.75
N ASP A 37 -0.15 -2.45 -30.78
CA ASP A 37 0.53 -2.88 -32.01
C ASP A 37 1.90 -3.50 -31.75
N SER A 38 2.60 -3.04 -30.71
CA SER A 38 3.91 -3.58 -30.33
C SER A 38 3.79 -4.91 -29.60
N VAL A 39 2.77 -5.09 -28.77
CA VAL A 39 2.47 -6.37 -28.12
C VAL A 39 2.10 -7.41 -29.17
N ASP A 40 1.24 -7.07 -30.12
CA ASP A 40 0.84 -7.95 -31.22
C ASP A 40 2.03 -8.36 -32.09
N ARG A 41 2.86 -7.40 -32.51
CA ARG A 41 4.08 -7.71 -33.28
C ARG A 41 5.05 -8.62 -32.53
N ILE A 42 5.18 -8.46 -31.20
CA ILE A 42 6.04 -9.33 -30.38
C ILE A 42 5.40 -10.72 -30.24
N PHE A 43 4.09 -10.80 -30.11
CA PHE A 43 3.35 -12.06 -30.08
C PHE A 43 3.52 -12.83 -31.39
N GLU A 44 3.33 -12.17 -32.54
CA GLU A 44 3.53 -12.75 -33.87
C GLU A 44 4.97 -13.18 -34.14
N SER A 45 5.96 -12.58 -33.47
CA SER A 45 7.36 -12.98 -33.59
C SER A 45 7.70 -14.31 -32.91
N LYS A 46 6.80 -14.88 -32.09
CA LYS A 46 7.03 -16.14 -31.38
C LYS A 46 6.89 -17.33 -32.33
N SER A 47 7.79 -18.29 -32.20
CA SER A 47 7.94 -19.38 -33.16
C SER A 47 7.14 -20.64 -32.80
N THR A 48 6.72 -20.76 -31.53
CA THR A 48 6.00 -21.92 -31.02
C THR A 48 4.80 -21.51 -30.16
N ASP A 49 3.77 -22.36 -30.13
CA ASP A 49 2.58 -22.18 -29.29
C ASP A 49 2.93 -22.09 -27.79
N SER A 50 3.99 -22.78 -27.36
CA SER A 50 4.48 -22.70 -25.99
C SER A 50 5.02 -21.31 -25.67
N GLU A 51 5.83 -20.73 -26.56
CA GLU A 51 6.36 -19.37 -26.39
C GLU A 51 5.26 -18.30 -26.42
N GLN A 52 4.23 -18.52 -27.25
CA GLN A 52 3.05 -17.66 -27.32
C GLN A 52 2.26 -17.66 -26.01
N ASN A 53 1.95 -18.85 -25.47
CA ASN A 53 1.26 -18.98 -24.19
C ASN A 53 2.05 -18.37 -23.03
N ASP A 54 3.36 -18.62 -22.98
CA ASP A 54 4.25 -18.04 -21.97
C ASP A 54 4.34 -16.50 -22.08
N PHE A 55 4.24 -15.97 -23.30
CA PHE A 55 4.22 -14.51 -23.51
C PHE A 55 2.90 -13.91 -23.03
N ILE A 56 1.75 -14.52 -23.37
CA ILE A 56 0.43 -14.06 -22.92
C ILE A 56 0.38 -14.00 -21.39
N GLN A 57 0.78 -15.09 -20.71
CA GLN A 57 0.72 -15.14 -19.26
C GLN A 57 1.61 -14.06 -18.62
N ARG A 58 2.83 -13.88 -19.12
CA ARG A 58 3.75 -12.83 -18.61
C ARG A 58 3.22 -11.41 -18.85
N ALA A 59 2.59 -11.16 -20.00
CA ALA A 59 1.98 -9.87 -20.28
C ALA A 59 0.84 -9.54 -19.30
N ILE A 60 -0.03 -10.53 -19.03
CA ILE A 60 -1.12 -10.41 -18.04
C ILE A 60 -0.56 -10.16 -16.63
N ASP A 61 0.47 -10.91 -16.24
CA ASP A 61 1.07 -10.79 -14.91
C ASP A 61 1.69 -9.40 -14.71
N ILE A 62 2.47 -8.93 -15.68
CA ILE A 62 3.09 -7.59 -15.62
C ILE A 62 2.02 -6.49 -15.61
N GLY A 63 0.99 -6.61 -16.46
CA GLY A 63 -0.13 -5.66 -16.50
C GLY A 63 -0.85 -5.58 -15.15
N SER A 64 -1.06 -6.72 -14.50
CA SER A 64 -1.70 -6.81 -13.18
C SER A 64 -0.87 -6.13 -12.08
N VAL A 65 0.45 -6.38 -12.07
CA VAL A 65 1.38 -5.73 -11.12
C VAL A 65 1.39 -4.21 -11.32
N LEU A 66 1.39 -3.74 -12.58
CA LEU A 66 1.38 -2.31 -12.88
C LEU A 66 0.06 -1.64 -12.47
N LEU A 67 -1.08 -2.30 -12.71
CA LEU A 67 -2.39 -1.84 -12.29
C LEU A 67 -2.50 -1.71 -10.76
N GLU A 68 -2.03 -2.72 -10.03
CA GLU A 68 -2.02 -2.69 -8.57
C GLU A 68 -1.11 -1.58 -8.04
N ALA A 69 0.08 -1.40 -8.64
CA ALA A 69 0.99 -0.32 -8.29
C ALA A 69 0.39 1.07 -8.52
N GLY A 70 -0.26 1.29 -9.66
CA GLY A 70 -0.97 2.54 -9.97
C GLY A 70 -2.09 2.83 -8.96
N ASN A 71 -2.92 1.81 -8.65
CA ASN A 71 -3.97 1.94 -7.64
C ASN A 71 -3.43 2.27 -6.24
N ARG A 72 -2.34 1.59 -5.83
CA ARG A 72 -1.67 1.87 -4.55
C ARG A 72 -1.15 3.30 -4.49
N LEU A 73 -0.53 3.79 -5.57
CA LEU A 73 -0.02 5.16 -5.66
C LEU A 73 -1.13 6.20 -5.64
N ARG A 74 -2.23 5.96 -6.37
CA ARG A 74 -3.44 6.79 -6.32
C ARG A 74 -3.98 6.91 -4.88
N CYS A 75 -4.10 5.79 -4.17
CA CYS A 75 -4.51 5.78 -2.76
C CYS A 75 -3.51 6.51 -1.84
N LYS A 76 -2.20 6.39 -2.10
CA LYS A 76 -1.16 7.11 -1.36
C LYS A 76 -1.26 8.62 -1.60
N GLN A 77 -1.47 9.05 -2.83
CA GLN A 77 -1.63 10.46 -3.18
C GLN A 77 -2.91 11.04 -2.54
N ALA A 78 -4.02 10.32 -2.60
CA ALA A 78 -5.25 10.68 -1.90
C ALA A 78 -5.04 10.75 -0.37
N SER A 79 -4.24 9.87 0.22
CA SER A 79 -3.87 9.96 1.64
C SER A 79 -3.18 11.27 1.98
N VAL A 80 -2.22 11.68 1.16
CA VAL A 80 -1.43 12.89 1.39
C VAL A 80 -2.32 14.12 1.21
N HIS A 81 -3.17 14.11 0.18
CA HIS A 81 -4.17 15.15 -0.01
C HIS A 81 -5.14 15.23 1.18
N ASN A 82 -5.67 14.10 1.64
CA ASN A 82 -6.55 14.05 2.80
C ASN A 82 -5.84 14.56 4.05
N ALA A 83 -4.59 14.17 4.30
CA ALA A 83 -3.81 14.69 5.43
C ALA A 83 -3.55 16.21 5.33
N PHE A 84 -3.37 16.73 4.11
CA PHE A 84 -3.13 18.15 3.87
C PHE A 84 -4.40 19.00 4.02
N VAL A 85 -5.54 18.50 3.53
CA VAL A 85 -6.84 19.19 3.62
C VAL A 85 -7.50 18.97 4.98
N TRP A 86 -7.19 17.87 5.66
CA TRP A 86 -7.70 17.58 6.99
C TRP A 86 -7.12 18.59 7.99
N PRO A 87 -7.96 19.38 8.67
CA PRO A 87 -7.50 20.52 9.46
C PRO A 87 -6.80 20.12 10.76
N LEU A 88 -6.88 18.85 11.17
CA LEU A 88 -6.33 18.38 12.44
C LEU A 88 -5.01 17.63 12.23
N PRO A 89 -3.98 17.89 13.05
CA PRO A 89 -2.77 17.07 13.04
C PRO A 89 -3.08 15.63 13.48
N VAL A 90 -2.14 14.70 13.24
CA VAL A 90 -2.28 13.27 13.55
C VAL A 90 -2.64 13.06 15.01
N ASP A 91 -1.93 13.71 15.91
CA ASP A 91 -2.08 13.58 17.37
C ASP A 91 -3.48 14.01 17.85
N VAL A 92 -4.03 15.10 17.28
CA VAL A 92 -5.40 15.53 17.56
C VAL A 92 -6.42 14.57 16.93
N THR A 93 -6.14 14.05 15.74
CA THR A 93 -7.01 13.06 15.07
C THR A 93 -7.08 11.75 15.87
N VAL A 94 -5.93 11.25 16.36
CA VAL A 94 -5.85 10.08 17.26
C VAL A 94 -6.62 10.35 18.54
N LYS A 95 -6.50 11.55 19.13
CA LYS A 95 -7.27 11.91 20.31
C LYS A 95 -8.78 11.94 20.07
N VAL A 96 -9.22 12.43 18.91
CA VAL A 96 -10.64 12.36 18.52
C VAL A 96 -11.07 10.89 18.35
N PHE A 97 -10.25 10.06 17.71
CA PHE A 97 -10.55 8.64 17.54
C PHE A 97 -10.62 7.88 18.87
N SER A 98 -9.82 8.26 19.86
CA SER A 98 -9.91 7.69 21.22
C SER A 98 -11.14 8.13 22.01
N MET A 99 -11.97 9.03 21.47
CA MET A 99 -13.16 9.60 22.14
C MET A 99 -14.47 9.22 21.46
N ILE A 100 -14.42 8.53 20.32
CA ILE A 100 -15.58 8.04 19.60
C ILE A 100 -15.71 6.53 19.81
N ASP A 101 -16.90 5.98 19.57
CA ASP A 101 -17.13 4.55 19.69
C ASP A 101 -16.30 3.75 18.67
N THR A 102 -15.99 2.51 19.02
CA THR A 102 -15.10 1.68 18.20
C THR A 102 -15.63 1.44 16.78
N GLN A 103 -16.96 1.34 16.61
CA GLN A 103 -17.55 1.16 15.28
C GLN A 103 -17.29 2.40 14.41
N SER A 104 -17.40 3.60 14.98
CA SER A 104 -17.05 4.86 14.33
C SER A 104 -15.58 4.92 13.96
N VAL A 105 -14.65 4.42 14.81
CA VAL A 105 -13.22 4.30 14.46
C VAL A 105 -13.00 3.38 13.26
N PHE A 106 -13.64 2.21 13.23
CA PHE A 106 -13.55 1.28 12.09
C PHE A 106 -14.11 1.89 10.80
N ASN A 107 -15.24 2.59 10.89
CA ASN A 107 -15.83 3.28 9.75
C ASN A 107 -14.87 4.37 9.22
N ALA A 108 -14.30 5.19 10.12
CA ALA A 108 -13.33 6.22 9.75
C ALA A 108 -12.09 5.61 9.08
N ALA A 109 -11.56 4.51 9.63
CA ALA A 109 -10.41 3.79 9.07
C ALA A 109 -10.66 3.27 7.64
N ALA A 110 -11.89 2.87 7.32
CA ALA A 110 -12.26 2.39 5.99
C ALA A 110 -12.39 3.50 4.93
N THR A 111 -12.50 4.77 5.33
CA THR A 111 -12.72 5.89 4.38
C THR A 111 -11.46 6.27 3.60
N CYS A 112 -10.30 6.28 4.26
CA CYS A 112 -9.03 6.61 3.61
C CYS A 112 -7.83 6.09 4.39
N SER A 113 -6.69 5.98 3.69
CA SER A 113 -5.44 5.48 4.25
C SER A 113 -4.81 6.42 5.30
N TYR A 114 -5.14 7.72 5.31
CA TYR A 114 -4.71 8.63 6.39
C TYR A 114 -5.42 8.29 7.71
N PHE A 115 -6.75 8.15 7.69
CA PHE A 115 -7.53 7.74 8.86
C PHE A 115 -7.21 6.31 9.28
N ASN A 116 -7.00 5.40 8.33
CA ASN A 116 -6.55 4.05 8.66
C ASN A 116 -5.25 4.07 9.49
N LYS A 117 -4.27 4.91 9.11
CA LYS A 117 -3.02 5.06 9.88
C LYS A 117 -3.26 5.62 11.28
N CYS A 118 -4.10 6.65 11.41
CA CYS A 118 -4.44 7.22 12.71
C CYS A 118 -5.15 6.18 13.60
N ALA A 119 -6.08 5.42 13.03
CA ALA A 119 -6.82 4.37 13.71
C ALA A 119 -5.96 3.14 14.09
N MET A 120 -4.75 2.97 13.56
CA MET A 120 -3.83 1.93 14.04
C MET A 120 -3.12 2.31 15.35
N ASP A 121 -3.26 3.55 15.82
CA ASP A 121 -2.66 3.97 17.09
C ASP A 121 -3.36 3.24 18.26
N PRO A 122 -2.60 2.62 19.19
CA PRO A 122 -3.17 1.90 20.33
C PRO A 122 -4.14 2.72 21.18
N LEU A 123 -3.94 4.04 21.27
CA LEU A 123 -4.81 4.93 22.03
C LEU A 123 -6.25 4.96 21.49
N CYS A 124 -6.46 4.66 20.20
CA CYS A 124 -7.79 4.57 19.62
C CYS A 124 -8.62 3.40 20.19
N TYR A 125 -7.98 2.47 20.90
CA TYR A 125 -8.60 1.27 21.47
C TYR A 125 -8.28 1.11 22.97
N ALA A 126 -7.84 2.17 23.65
CA ALA A 126 -7.53 2.12 25.08
C ALA A 126 -8.78 1.84 25.95
N ASP A 127 -9.94 2.30 25.49
CA ASP A 127 -11.25 2.10 26.13
C ASP A 127 -12.19 1.41 25.13
N ILE A 128 -12.47 0.12 25.35
CA ILE A 128 -13.29 -0.70 24.46
C ILE A 128 -14.63 -0.97 25.16
N ASP A 129 -15.67 -0.26 24.74
CA ASP A 129 -17.02 -0.54 25.19
C ASP A 129 -17.65 -1.69 24.38
N LEU A 130 -17.83 -2.84 25.03
CA LEU A 130 -18.54 -4.00 24.46
C LEU A 130 -20.01 -4.05 24.87
N VAL A 131 -20.47 -3.15 25.75
CA VAL A 131 -21.83 -3.13 26.31
C VAL A 131 -22.77 -2.46 25.32
N THR A 132 -23.09 -3.17 24.24
CA THR A 132 -24.15 -2.76 23.31
C THR A 132 -25.39 -3.61 23.53
N LEU A 133 -26.58 -2.97 23.59
CA LEU A 133 -27.88 -3.66 23.73
C LEU A 133 -28.16 -4.71 22.63
N VAL A 134 -27.41 -4.64 21.52
CA VAL A 134 -27.39 -5.64 20.46
C VAL A 134 -25.92 -5.92 20.13
N PRO A 135 -25.40 -7.12 20.41
CA PRO A 135 -24.02 -7.45 20.09
C PRO A 135 -23.87 -7.54 18.57
N LYS A 136 -23.37 -6.46 17.96
CA LYS A 136 -23.09 -6.38 16.52
C LYS A 136 -21.62 -6.64 16.19
N VAL A 137 -20.79 -6.91 17.20
CA VAL A 137 -19.35 -7.07 17.03
C VAL A 137 -19.02 -8.56 17.20
N ASN A 138 -18.33 -9.15 16.22
CA ASN A 138 -17.93 -10.55 16.25
C ASN A 138 -16.63 -10.75 17.06
N ASP A 139 -16.38 -11.99 17.52
CA ASP A 139 -15.20 -12.32 18.31
C ASP A 139 -13.88 -11.98 17.60
N ALA A 140 -13.86 -12.05 16.28
CA ALA A 140 -12.68 -11.68 15.47
C ALA A 140 -12.37 -10.18 15.57
N ALA A 141 -13.39 -9.33 15.55
CA ALA A 141 -13.23 -7.90 15.75
C ALA A 141 -12.79 -7.61 17.18
N VAL A 142 -13.35 -8.29 18.18
CA VAL A 142 -12.91 -8.17 19.59
C VAL A 142 -11.43 -8.55 19.75
N SER A 143 -11.02 -9.69 19.20
CA SER A 143 -9.62 -10.11 19.20
C SER A 143 -8.70 -9.09 18.52
N THR A 144 -9.13 -8.54 17.38
CA THR A 144 -8.38 -7.50 16.65
C THR A 144 -8.25 -6.22 17.48
N MET A 145 -9.31 -5.79 18.18
CA MET A 145 -9.29 -4.60 19.03
C MET A 145 -8.30 -4.78 20.19
N ILE A 146 -8.36 -5.91 20.88
CA ILE A 146 -7.43 -6.24 21.97
C ILE A 146 -5.99 -6.25 21.46
N GLN A 147 -5.74 -6.87 20.30
CA GLN A 147 -4.40 -6.91 19.70
C GLN A 147 -3.87 -5.51 19.35
N ARG A 148 -4.74 -4.61 18.85
CA ARG A 148 -4.36 -3.24 18.49
C ARG A 148 -4.14 -2.35 19.71
N ALA A 149 -4.94 -2.51 20.76
CA ALA A 149 -4.78 -1.77 22.00
C ALA A 149 -3.45 -2.13 22.71
N GLY A 150 -3.06 -3.40 22.67
CA GLY A 150 -1.82 -3.88 23.29
C GLY A 150 -1.73 -3.43 24.76
N ASN A 151 -0.63 -2.76 25.12
CA ASN A 151 -0.39 -2.27 26.48
C ASN A 151 -1.16 -0.98 26.83
N ALA A 152 -1.90 -0.39 25.89
CA ALA A 152 -2.70 0.80 26.11
C ALA A 152 -4.11 0.48 26.62
N LEU A 153 -4.51 -0.79 26.62
CA LEU A 153 -5.81 -1.25 27.13
C LEU A 153 -5.89 -1.02 28.64
N GLN A 154 -6.96 -0.36 29.10
CA GLN A 154 -7.19 -0.01 30.50
C GLN A 154 -8.02 -1.04 31.26
#